data_AF-A0AAT9IE68-F1
#
_entry.id   AF-A0AAT9IE68-F1
#
_cell.length_a   1.000
_cell.length_b   1.000
_cell.length_c   1.000
_cell.angle_alpha   90.00
_cell.angle_beta   90.00
_cell.angle_gamma   90.00
#
_symmetry.space_group_name_H-M   'P 1'
#
loop_
_entity.id
_entity.type
_entity.pdbx_description
1 polymer ?
#
loop_
_entity_poly.entity_id
_entity_poly.type
_entity_poly.pdbx_seq_one_letter_code
_entity_poly.pdbx_strand_id
1 'polypeptide(L)'
;MESEQQKFHGQGRREFVKQTSLLAGGLLAMPILSKANFFSGSSDVIKIALIGCGGRGTGAATQALSTKENVQLVAMADAFPDRLKDSYDNIKEALGDKASRVNVPESNKFTGFDAYKQAIALADVVILATPPGFRPIHFEEAVKQGKHIFMEKPVATDPAGIKRVLDAAAIAKTKKLNVVVGLQRHYQNSYRELHKRLKDGMIGDIVSMQVWWNQGALWVKPRKPEYTEMEYQMRNWYYFNWLCGDHIVEQHIHNIDVGNWFMGATPVTALGMGGRAVRTGKEYGEIFDHHSVEYRYANGVVMNSQCRHWKDAPSKVDEEIVGTKGRIFCDKAQIVNHKGKVLYQYDKTKENNPYQTEHDELFAAIAKGEFKFTDAERGAQATLSAIIGRLATYSGQVIDWNTALNSGLDLHPKTYAFDAPPPVLPDASGNYAYAKPGITKYFT
;
A
#
# COMPACT_ATOMS: atom_id res chain seq x y z
N MET A 1 36.96 55.03 -39.17
CA MET A 1 36.28 55.07 -37.86
C MET A 1 35.44 53.79 -37.78
N GLU A 2 36.09 52.67 -37.51
CA GLU A 2 36.37 52.14 -36.16
C GLU A 2 35.08 51.58 -35.56
N SER A 3 34.90 50.26 -35.60
CA SER A 3 35.33 49.25 -34.60
C SER A 3 34.11 48.94 -33.69
N GLU A 4 33.67 47.71 -33.45
CA GLU A 4 34.44 46.48 -33.26
C GLU A 4 33.53 45.27 -33.52
N GLN A 5 33.99 44.34 -34.36
CA GLN A 5 33.58 42.94 -34.30
C GLN A 5 34.44 42.25 -33.26
N GLN A 6 33.83 41.40 -32.41
CA GLN A 6 34.50 40.20 -31.95
C GLN A 6 33.65 38.96 -32.21
N LYS A 7 34.28 38.07 -33.00
CA LYS A 7 33.94 36.69 -33.37
C LYS A 7 33.82 35.82 -32.09
N PHE A 8 33.17 34.67 -32.08
CA PHE A 8 33.77 33.43 -32.60
C PHE A 8 32.76 32.27 -32.71
N HIS A 9 32.73 31.72 -33.93
CA HIS A 9 32.73 30.28 -34.28
C HIS A 9 31.48 29.43 -34.08
N GLY A 10 30.99 28.97 -35.22
CA GLY A 10 30.08 27.85 -35.32
C GLY A 10 30.78 26.50 -35.23
N GLN A 11 29.97 25.51 -34.88
CA GLN A 11 30.04 24.07 -35.16
C GLN A 11 28.64 23.61 -34.72
N GLY A 12 27.75 23.07 -35.56
CA GLY A 12 27.93 21.96 -36.49
C GLY A 12 27.03 20.84 -35.97
N ARG A 13 26.00 20.44 -36.74
CA ARG A 13 24.97 19.43 -36.41
C ARG A 13 25.51 17.98 -36.27
N ARG A 14 26.69 17.80 -35.68
CA ARG A 14 27.37 16.50 -35.49
C ARG A 14 27.90 16.27 -34.06
N GLU A 15 27.43 17.04 -33.07
CA GLU A 15 27.87 16.89 -31.67
C GLU A 15 26.78 16.43 -30.69
N PHE A 16 25.59 16.06 -31.16
CA PHE A 16 24.49 15.62 -30.29
C PHE A 16 24.41 14.07 -30.09
N VAL A 17 25.32 13.30 -30.68
CA VAL A 17 25.30 11.81 -30.60
C VAL A 17 26.51 11.23 -29.83
N LYS A 18 27.27 12.07 -29.11
CA LYS A 18 28.48 11.62 -28.37
C LYS A 18 28.34 11.56 -26.83
N GLN A 19 27.14 11.60 -26.27
CA GLN A 19 26.93 11.46 -24.82
C GLN A 19 25.91 10.36 -24.42
N THR A 20 25.89 9.21 -25.09
CA THR A 20 25.02 8.09 -24.66
C THR A 20 25.59 6.69 -24.87
N SER A 21 26.90 6.58 -25.12
CA SER A 21 27.56 5.30 -25.45
C SER A 21 28.65 4.86 -24.46
N LEU A 22 28.73 5.47 -23.27
CA LEU A 22 29.68 5.08 -22.22
C LEU A 22 28.93 4.66 -20.96
N LEU A 23 28.43 3.42 -20.95
CA LEU A 23 28.29 2.55 -19.77
C LEU A 23 28.09 1.08 -20.19
N ALA A 24 28.75 0.66 -21.29
CA ALA A 24 28.89 -0.74 -21.69
C ALA A 24 30.38 -1.05 -21.85
N GLY A 25 30.93 -1.87 -20.95
CA GLY A 25 32.31 -2.38 -21.05
C GLY A 25 33.20 -2.00 -19.87
N GLY A 26 33.10 -2.78 -18.79
CA GLY A 26 33.94 -2.62 -17.59
C GLY A 26 33.61 -3.65 -16.51
N LEU A 27 33.56 -4.94 -16.88
CA LEU A 27 33.64 -6.05 -15.92
C LEU A 27 35.04 -6.05 -15.30
N LEU A 28 35.26 -5.18 -14.32
CA LEU A 28 36.34 -5.37 -13.36
C LEU A 28 35.89 -6.45 -12.40
N ALA A 29 36.63 -7.56 -12.41
CA ALA A 29 36.50 -8.67 -11.47
C ALA A 29 36.55 -8.15 -10.03
N MET A 30 35.40 -7.85 -9.47
CA MET A 30 35.23 -7.83 -8.02
C MET A 30 35.26 -9.28 -7.56
N PRO A 31 35.95 -9.61 -6.45
CA PRO A 31 35.77 -10.91 -5.85
C PRO A 31 34.29 -11.04 -5.54
N ILE A 32 33.63 -11.98 -6.23
CA ILE A 32 32.33 -12.50 -5.84
C ILE A 32 32.57 -13.20 -4.50
N LEU A 33 32.63 -12.42 -3.43
CA LEU A 33 32.19 -12.86 -2.12
C LEU A 33 30.68 -12.94 -2.21
N SER A 34 30.21 -13.95 -2.93
CA SER A 34 28.94 -14.59 -2.63
C SER A 34 29.06 -15.04 -1.17
N LYS A 35 28.66 -14.18 -0.23
CA LYS A 35 28.01 -14.65 0.99
C LYS A 35 26.67 -15.23 0.54
N ALA A 36 26.76 -16.38 -0.10
CA ALA A 36 25.70 -17.35 -0.17
C ALA A 36 25.21 -17.57 1.26
N ASN A 37 23.91 -17.40 1.45
CA ASN A 37 23.11 -18.01 2.50
C ASN A 37 23.85 -18.25 3.82
N PHE A 38 23.87 -17.23 4.68
CA PHE A 38 24.02 -17.46 6.12
C PHE A 38 22.72 -18.08 6.67
N PHE A 39 22.40 -19.27 6.20
CA PHE A 39 21.54 -20.25 6.87
C PHE A 39 22.35 -21.54 6.91
N SER A 40 23.43 -21.50 7.69
CA SER A 40 24.26 -22.66 7.97
C SER A 40 24.53 -22.73 9.47
N GLY A 41 23.68 -23.48 10.17
CA GLY A 41 24.07 -24.19 11.38
C GLY A 41 24.09 -23.38 12.66
N SER A 42 22.92 -23.07 13.21
CA SER A 42 22.50 -23.52 14.55
C SER A 42 21.12 -22.94 14.84
N SER A 43 20.11 -23.81 14.98
CA SER A 43 18.72 -23.45 15.32
C SER A 43 18.18 -22.21 14.58
N ASP A 44 17.88 -22.34 13.28
CA ASP A 44 17.62 -21.22 12.34
C ASP A 44 16.38 -20.38 12.71
N VAL A 45 16.56 -19.40 13.60
CA VAL A 45 15.55 -18.40 13.95
C VAL A 45 15.51 -17.33 12.86
N ILE A 46 14.33 -17.10 12.26
CA ILE A 46 14.07 -15.96 11.38
C ILE A 46 13.76 -14.74 12.26
N LYS A 47 14.63 -13.72 12.20
CA LYS A 47 14.47 -12.50 13.00
C LYS A 47 13.57 -11.51 12.29
N ILE A 48 12.60 -10.95 13.01
CA ILE A 48 11.70 -9.94 12.47
C ILE A 48 11.78 -8.62 13.23
N ALA A 49 11.55 -7.52 12.50
CA ALA A 49 11.33 -6.19 13.09
C ALA A 49 9.94 -5.67 12.72
N LEU A 50 9.25 -5.07 13.69
CA LEU A 50 7.97 -4.39 13.49
C LEU A 50 8.17 -2.88 13.37
N ILE A 51 7.79 -2.30 12.24
CA ILE A 51 7.81 -0.86 11.98
C ILE A 51 6.36 -0.36 11.89
N GLY A 52 5.92 0.40 12.89
CA GLY A 52 4.54 0.84 13.07
C GLY A 52 3.78 -0.07 14.03
N CYS A 53 3.75 0.33 15.30
CA CYS A 53 3.19 -0.40 16.43
C CYS A 53 1.70 -0.07 16.66
N GLY A 54 0.96 0.14 15.57
CA GLY A 54 -0.50 0.31 15.61
C GLY A 54 -1.24 -1.02 15.71
N GLY A 55 -2.58 -0.98 15.72
CA GLY A 55 -3.41 -2.20 15.80
C GLY A 55 -3.14 -3.19 14.67
N ARG A 56 -3.01 -2.72 13.42
CA ARG A 56 -2.70 -3.59 12.29
C ARG A 56 -1.27 -4.15 12.35
N GLY A 57 -0.29 -3.34 12.75
CA GLY A 57 1.09 -3.80 12.92
C GLY A 57 1.25 -4.85 14.02
N THR A 58 0.55 -4.66 15.14
CA THR A 58 0.43 -5.66 16.22
C THR A 58 -0.14 -6.97 15.67
N GLY A 59 -1.22 -6.92 14.89
CA GLY A 59 -1.81 -8.10 14.24
C GLY A 59 -0.85 -8.82 13.29
N ALA A 60 -0.19 -8.09 12.39
CA ALA A 60 0.77 -8.63 11.42
C ALA A 60 1.99 -9.27 12.10
N ALA A 61 2.52 -8.65 13.16
CA ALA A 61 3.60 -9.25 13.95
C ALA A 61 3.13 -10.54 14.65
N THR A 62 1.95 -10.54 15.26
CA THR A 62 1.38 -11.76 15.86
C THR A 62 1.18 -12.86 14.82
N GLN A 63 0.72 -12.53 13.61
CA GLN A 63 0.54 -13.48 12.50
C GLN A 63 1.87 -14.09 12.06
N ALA A 64 2.90 -13.26 11.87
CA ALA A 64 4.27 -13.71 11.58
C ALA A 64 4.82 -14.65 12.67
N LEU A 65 4.62 -14.31 13.94
CA LEU A 65 5.08 -15.09 15.09
C LEU A 65 4.23 -16.35 15.32
N SER A 66 3.04 -16.44 14.73
CA SER A 66 2.14 -17.58 14.83
C SER A 66 2.37 -18.64 13.75
N THR A 67 3.19 -18.33 12.73
CA THR A 67 3.57 -19.29 11.70
C THR A 67 4.25 -20.54 12.30
N LYS A 68 4.23 -21.63 11.54
CA LYS A 68 4.92 -22.88 11.93
C LYS A 68 6.44 -22.75 11.97
N GLU A 69 6.99 -21.73 11.30
CA GLU A 69 8.43 -21.50 11.23
C GLU A 69 8.98 -20.95 12.56
N ASN A 70 10.30 -21.05 12.73
CA ASN A 70 10.99 -20.56 13.92
C ASN A 70 11.23 -19.04 13.81
N VAL A 71 10.21 -18.25 14.14
CA VAL A 71 10.23 -16.78 14.00
C VAL A 71 10.36 -16.09 15.36
N GLN A 72 11.20 -15.06 15.45
CA GLN A 72 11.36 -14.25 16.67
C GLN A 72 11.34 -12.74 16.36
N LEU A 73 10.55 -11.99 17.13
CA LEU A 73 10.52 -10.53 17.08
C LEU A 73 11.69 -9.98 17.90
N VAL A 74 12.61 -9.25 17.25
CA VAL A 74 13.87 -8.80 17.85
C VAL A 74 14.00 -7.28 17.97
N ALA A 75 13.19 -6.52 17.23
CA ALA A 75 13.21 -5.06 17.23
C ALA A 75 11.83 -4.48 16.92
N MET A 76 11.55 -3.30 17.47
CA MET A 76 10.32 -2.55 17.23
C MET A 76 10.64 -1.08 17.02
N ALA A 77 9.91 -0.42 16.12
CA ALA A 77 10.00 1.01 15.90
C ALA A 77 8.62 1.65 15.73
N ASP A 78 8.40 2.76 16.43
CA ASP A 78 7.24 3.63 16.25
C ASP A 78 7.63 5.09 16.53
N ALA A 79 6.95 6.05 15.92
CA ALA A 79 7.16 7.46 16.29
C ALA A 79 6.79 7.73 17.76
N PHE A 80 5.87 6.94 18.31
CA PHE A 80 5.26 7.14 19.61
C PHE A 80 5.63 6.02 20.62
N PRO A 81 6.30 6.35 21.73
CA PRO A 81 6.65 5.37 22.77
C PRO A 81 5.44 4.62 23.34
N ASP A 82 4.29 5.31 23.50
CA ASP A 82 3.04 4.72 23.99
C ASP A 82 2.56 3.60 23.06
N ARG A 83 2.62 3.81 21.74
CA ARG A 83 2.22 2.79 20.75
C ARG A 83 3.13 1.58 20.76
N LEU A 84 4.43 1.80 20.87
CA LEU A 84 5.41 0.73 20.93
C LEU A 84 5.16 -0.15 22.15
N LYS A 85 4.98 0.46 23.33
CA LYS A 85 4.71 -0.27 24.57
C LYS A 85 3.42 -1.08 24.48
N ASP A 86 2.31 -0.46 24.09
CA ASP A 86 1.01 -1.14 23.97
C ASP A 86 1.08 -2.33 23.01
N SER A 87 1.74 -2.14 21.85
CA SER A 87 1.91 -3.22 20.87
C SER A 87 2.74 -4.37 21.41
N TYR A 88 3.85 -4.10 22.08
CA TYR A 88 4.72 -5.11 22.67
C TYR A 88 3.96 -5.98 23.69
N ASP A 89 3.20 -5.33 24.59
CA ASP A 89 2.42 -6.02 25.61
C ASP A 89 1.31 -6.88 24.96
N ASN A 90 0.57 -6.31 24.00
CA ASN A 90 -0.50 -7.01 23.29
C ASN A 90 0.00 -8.21 22.44
N ILE A 91 1.18 -8.12 21.82
CA ILE A 91 1.76 -9.25 21.07
C ILE A 91 2.09 -10.39 22.04
N LYS A 92 2.69 -10.09 23.19
CA LYS A 92 3.02 -11.11 24.19
C LYS A 92 1.76 -11.79 24.74
N GLU A 93 0.73 -11.01 25.03
CA GLU A 93 -0.56 -11.54 25.47
C GLU A 93 -1.18 -12.45 24.40
N ALA A 94 -1.27 -11.98 23.15
CA ALA A 94 -1.87 -12.73 22.05
C ALA A 94 -1.16 -14.05 21.73
N LEU A 95 0.15 -14.15 22.01
CA LEU A 95 0.94 -15.36 21.75
C LEU A 95 0.85 -16.40 22.86
N GLY A 96 0.43 -16.04 24.09
CA GLY A 96 0.32 -16.95 25.23
C GLY A 96 1.62 -17.76 25.43
N ASP A 97 1.53 -19.08 25.33
CA ASP A 97 2.67 -20.00 25.50
C ASP A 97 3.83 -19.77 24.50
N LYS A 98 3.57 -19.06 23.39
CA LYS A 98 4.59 -18.67 22.41
C LYS A 98 5.22 -17.30 22.69
N ALA A 99 4.95 -16.66 23.83
CA ALA A 99 5.48 -15.34 24.16
C ALA A 99 7.03 -15.27 24.19
N SER A 100 7.72 -16.41 24.32
CA SER A 100 9.19 -16.52 24.18
C SER A 100 9.70 -16.15 22.78
N ARG A 101 8.83 -16.16 21.75
CA ARG A 101 9.12 -15.64 20.41
C ARG A 101 9.21 -14.11 20.37
N VAL A 102 8.93 -13.42 21.46
CA VAL A 102 9.12 -11.96 21.59
C VAL A 102 10.38 -11.69 22.42
N ASN A 103 11.45 -11.27 21.75
CA ASN A 103 12.74 -10.96 22.36
C ASN A 103 13.23 -9.58 21.93
N VAL A 104 12.51 -8.56 22.40
CA VAL A 104 12.82 -7.15 22.11
C VAL A 104 13.36 -6.51 23.40
N PRO A 105 14.69 -6.49 23.61
CA PRO A 105 15.26 -5.77 24.74
C PRO A 105 14.97 -4.27 24.61
N GLU A 106 15.04 -3.52 25.72
CA GLU A 106 14.79 -2.06 25.71
C GLU A 106 15.69 -1.32 24.69
N SER A 107 16.93 -1.77 24.49
CA SER A 107 17.85 -1.20 23.48
C SER A 107 17.38 -1.37 22.03
N ASN A 108 16.41 -2.26 21.78
CA ASN A 108 15.86 -2.54 20.46
C ASN A 108 14.43 -2.02 20.29
N LYS A 109 13.98 -1.16 21.22
CA LYS A 109 12.72 -0.42 21.15
C LYS A 109 13.02 1.02 20.76
N PHE A 110 12.93 1.30 19.46
CA PHE A 110 13.34 2.58 18.89
C PHE A 110 12.13 3.51 18.72
N THR A 111 12.32 4.80 19.03
CA THR A 111 11.25 5.81 18.89
C THR A 111 11.68 7.02 18.07
N GLY A 112 10.71 7.68 17.43
CA GLY A 112 10.92 8.84 16.55
C GLY A 112 10.95 8.49 15.07
N PHE A 113 11.09 9.51 14.21
CA PHE A 113 10.95 9.38 12.76
C PHE A 113 12.02 8.49 12.11
N ASP A 114 13.25 8.46 12.63
CA ASP A 114 14.35 7.64 12.10
C ASP A 114 14.48 6.27 12.77
N ALA A 115 13.60 5.94 13.71
CA ALA A 115 13.63 4.68 14.47
C ALA A 115 13.61 3.44 13.57
N TYR A 116 12.90 3.51 12.44
CA TYR A 116 12.78 2.39 11.51
C TYR A 116 14.14 1.92 10.98
N LYS A 117 15.09 2.84 10.72
CA LYS A 117 16.42 2.48 10.19
C LYS A 117 17.16 1.53 11.13
N GLN A 118 17.06 1.80 12.44
CA GLN A 118 17.72 1.03 13.50
C GLN A 118 17.05 -0.34 13.67
N ALA A 119 15.72 -0.38 13.68
CA ALA A 119 14.98 -1.64 13.80
C ALA A 119 15.19 -2.56 12.59
N ILE A 120 15.15 -2.02 11.36
CA ILE A 120 15.38 -2.77 10.11
C ILE A 120 16.75 -3.45 10.12
N ALA A 121 17.79 -2.78 10.65
CA ALA A 121 19.15 -3.31 10.68
C ALA A 121 19.29 -4.64 11.43
N LEU A 122 18.44 -4.88 12.43
CA LEU A 122 18.50 -6.02 13.34
C LEU A 122 17.74 -7.27 12.87
N ALA A 123 16.97 -7.17 11.78
CA ALA A 123 16.08 -8.24 11.32
C ALA A 123 16.48 -8.85 9.97
N ASP A 124 15.92 -10.02 9.67
CA ASP A 124 15.97 -10.66 8.35
C ASP A 124 14.72 -10.29 7.53
N VAL A 125 13.57 -10.20 8.20
CA VAL A 125 12.28 -9.79 7.63
C VAL A 125 11.76 -8.56 8.36
N VAL A 126 11.26 -7.58 7.63
CA VAL A 126 10.64 -6.39 8.22
C VAL A 126 9.15 -6.37 7.93
N ILE A 127 8.38 -6.02 8.96
CA ILE A 127 6.93 -5.84 8.88
C ILE A 127 6.67 -4.33 8.88
N LEU A 128 6.24 -3.82 7.73
CA LEU A 128 5.93 -2.40 7.56
C LEU A 128 4.41 -2.19 7.71
N ALA A 129 4.01 -1.51 8.78
CA ALA A 129 2.62 -1.30 9.16
C ALA A 129 2.33 0.13 9.67
N THR A 130 3.21 1.08 9.36
CA THR A 130 2.98 2.52 9.58
C THR A 130 1.86 3.06 8.69
N PRO A 131 1.30 4.25 8.95
CA PRO A 131 0.43 4.92 7.98
C PRO A 131 1.05 4.90 6.57
N PRO A 132 0.24 4.71 5.52
CA PRO A 132 0.76 4.44 4.17
C PRO A 132 1.64 5.56 3.62
N GLY A 133 1.50 6.78 4.11
CA GLY A 133 2.38 7.88 3.74
C GLY A 133 3.87 7.62 4.02
N PHE A 134 4.20 6.88 5.07
CA PHE A 134 5.60 6.55 5.36
C PHE A 134 6.09 5.32 4.59
N ARG A 135 5.21 4.63 3.88
CA ARG A 135 5.54 3.33 3.30
C ARG A 135 6.64 3.39 2.24
N PRO A 136 6.68 4.37 1.31
CA PRO A 136 7.74 4.44 0.32
C PRO A 136 9.14 4.51 0.96
N ILE A 137 9.32 5.40 1.94
CA ILE A 137 10.64 5.58 2.59
C ILE A 137 11.07 4.36 3.42
N HIS A 138 10.11 3.69 4.08
CA HIS A 138 10.41 2.49 4.86
C HIS A 138 10.73 1.29 3.96
N PHE A 139 10.04 1.16 2.83
CA PHE A 139 10.30 0.10 1.85
C PHE A 139 11.64 0.28 1.16
N GLU A 140 11.97 1.49 0.73
CA GLU A 140 13.29 1.81 0.15
C GLU A 140 14.44 1.45 1.11
N GLU A 141 14.32 1.83 2.38
CA GLU A 141 15.36 1.52 3.36
C GLU A 141 15.47 0.02 3.63
N ALA A 142 14.36 -0.70 3.71
CA ALA A 142 14.36 -2.16 3.85
C ALA A 142 15.05 -2.85 2.68
N VAL A 143 14.74 -2.43 1.45
CA VAL A 143 15.37 -2.95 0.22
C VAL A 143 16.85 -2.58 0.17
N LYS A 144 17.21 -1.36 0.55
CA LYS A 144 18.60 -0.90 0.64
C LYS A 144 19.41 -1.78 1.58
N GLN A 145 18.87 -2.06 2.77
CA GLN A 145 19.48 -2.94 3.77
C GLN A 145 19.36 -4.45 3.44
N GLY A 146 18.71 -4.82 2.34
CA GLY A 146 18.68 -6.20 1.85
C GLY A 146 17.77 -7.13 2.67
N LYS A 147 16.67 -6.61 3.21
CA LYS A 147 15.75 -7.38 4.07
C LYS A 147 14.61 -7.97 3.26
N HIS A 148 14.02 -9.08 3.70
CA HIS A 148 12.72 -9.51 3.21
C HIS A 148 11.62 -8.61 3.78
N ILE A 149 10.50 -8.46 3.06
CA ILE A 149 9.47 -7.47 3.41
C ILE A 149 8.09 -8.12 3.42
N PHE A 150 7.38 -7.92 4.54
CA PHE A 150 5.93 -7.83 4.53
C PHE A 150 5.55 -6.36 4.68
N MET A 151 4.67 -5.86 3.83
CA MET A 151 4.13 -4.51 3.99
C MET A 151 2.63 -4.49 3.83
N GLU A 152 1.93 -3.88 4.78
CA GLU A 152 0.51 -3.58 4.63
C GLU A 152 0.18 -2.79 3.35
N LYS A 153 -1.07 -2.87 2.92
CA LYS A 153 -1.60 -1.91 1.95
C LYS A 153 -2.07 -0.63 2.67
N PRO A 154 -2.25 0.49 1.95
CA PRO A 154 -1.71 0.79 0.63
C PRO A 154 -0.20 1.09 0.70
N VAL A 155 0.49 1.07 -0.45
CA VAL A 155 1.96 1.20 -0.48
C VAL A 155 2.46 2.65 -0.65
N ALA A 156 1.54 3.59 -0.90
CA ALA A 156 1.79 5.03 -0.98
C ALA A 156 0.45 5.79 -0.86
N THR A 157 0.51 7.12 -0.81
CA THR A 157 -0.68 7.98 -0.80
C THR A 157 -0.76 8.92 -2.00
N ASP A 158 0.26 8.96 -2.86
CA ASP A 158 0.36 9.81 -4.04
C ASP A 158 1.20 9.20 -5.18
N PRO A 159 1.13 9.76 -6.41
CA PRO A 159 1.88 9.22 -7.55
C PRO A 159 3.41 9.24 -7.40
N ALA A 160 4.00 10.25 -6.74
CA ALA A 160 5.44 10.29 -6.52
C ALA A 160 5.91 9.11 -5.64
N GLY A 161 5.17 8.81 -4.57
CA GLY A 161 5.37 7.64 -3.72
C GLY A 161 5.20 6.32 -4.46
N ILE A 162 4.26 6.22 -5.41
CA ILE A 162 4.11 5.02 -6.25
C ILE A 162 5.37 4.76 -7.08
N LYS A 163 5.91 5.80 -7.72
CA LYS A 163 7.13 5.66 -8.53
C LYS A 163 8.31 5.16 -7.68
N ARG A 164 8.47 5.72 -6.49
CA ARG A 164 9.46 5.28 -5.50
C ARG A 164 9.32 3.80 -5.13
N VAL A 165 8.09 3.34 -4.89
CA VAL A 165 7.82 1.92 -4.61
C VAL A 165 8.17 1.03 -5.80
N LEU A 166 7.84 1.42 -7.02
CA LEU A 166 8.18 0.66 -8.23
C LEU A 166 9.70 0.56 -8.43
N ASP A 167 10.43 1.66 -8.24
CA ASP A 167 11.88 1.69 -8.33
C ASP A 167 12.52 0.76 -7.27
N ALA A 168 12.06 0.83 -6.02
CA ALA A 168 12.50 -0.06 -4.95
C ALA A 168 12.13 -1.54 -5.22
N ALA A 169 10.98 -1.81 -5.82
CA ALA A 169 10.54 -3.16 -6.18
C ALA A 169 11.48 -3.79 -7.23
N ALA A 170 11.92 -3.03 -8.23
CA ALA A 170 12.88 -3.49 -9.23
C ALA A 170 14.23 -3.88 -8.59
N ILE A 171 14.71 -3.08 -7.64
CA ILE A 171 15.93 -3.38 -6.87
C ILE A 171 15.72 -4.64 -6.00
N ALA A 172 14.58 -4.75 -5.32
CA ALA A 172 14.25 -5.91 -4.49
C ALA A 172 14.28 -7.23 -5.29
N LYS A 173 13.73 -7.22 -6.51
CA LYS A 173 13.75 -8.36 -7.43
C LYS A 173 15.17 -8.74 -7.84
N THR A 174 16.02 -7.76 -8.11
CA THR A 174 17.43 -7.98 -8.46
C THR A 174 18.20 -8.62 -7.29
N LYS A 175 17.86 -8.21 -6.06
CA LYS A 175 18.40 -8.78 -4.81
C LYS A 175 17.74 -10.09 -4.37
N LYS A 176 16.73 -10.58 -5.11
CA LYS A 176 15.92 -11.77 -4.77
C LYS A 176 15.29 -11.69 -3.36
N LEU A 177 14.85 -10.50 -2.97
CA LEU A 177 14.15 -10.29 -1.70
C LEU A 177 12.67 -10.62 -1.90
N ASN A 178 12.13 -11.56 -1.11
CA ASN A 178 10.70 -11.76 -1.03
C ASN A 178 10.00 -10.50 -0.52
N VAL A 179 8.99 -10.05 -1.27
CA VAL A 179 8.11 -8.93 -0.89
C VAL A 179 6.66 -9.35 -1.00
N VAL A 180 5.94 -9.32 0.11
CA VAL A 180 4.49 -9.51 0.20
C VAL A 180 3.82 -8.18 0.55
N VAL A 181 2.73 -7.88 -0.14
CA VAL A 181 1.85 -6.75 0.18
C VAL A 181 0.55 -7.30 0.76
N GLY A 182 0.05 -6.70 1.85
CA GLY A 182 -1.15 -7.10 2.61
C GLY A 182 -2.49 -6.98 1.87
N LEU A 183 -2.53 -7.32 0.58
CA LEU A 183 -3.72 -7.49 -0.24
C LEU A 183 -4.30 -8.89 0.00
N GLN A 184 -4.79 -9.12 1.22
CA GLN A 184 -5.14 -10.44 1.76
C GLN A 184 -6.09 -11.29 0.89
N ARG A 185 -6.92 -10.66 0.03
CA ARG A 185 -7.85 -11.40 -0.86
C ARG A 185 -7.12 -12.33 -1.83
N HIS A 186 -5.87 -12.01 -2.19
CA HIS A 186 -5.00 -12.90 -2.96
C HIS A 186 -4.59 -14.18 -2.21
N TYR A 187 -4.77 -14.22 -0.89
CA TYR A 187 -4.47 -15.33 0.00
C TYR A 187 -5.73 -16.03 0.52
N GLN A 188 -6.93 -15.59 0.11
CA GLN A 188 -8.20 -16.19 0.51
C GLN A 188 -8.62 -17.32 -0.45
N ASN A 189 -8.95 -18.49 0.09
CA ASN A 189 -9.23 -19.69 -0.70
C ASN A 189 -10.45 -19.50 -1.61
N SER A 190 -11.53 -18.92 -1.10
CA SER A 190 -12.71 -18.66 -1.92
C SER A 190 -12.42 -17.74 -3.12
N TYR A 191 -11.66 -16.66 -2.93
CA TYR A 191 -11.28 -15.75 -4.02
C TYR A 191 -10.38 -16.42 -5.04
N ARG A 192 -9.40 -17.22 -4.60
CA ARG A 192 -8.53 -18.02 -5.49
C ARG A 192 -9.36 -19.00 -6.33
N GLU A 193 -10.34 -19.68 -5.74
CA GLU A 193 -11.21 -20.62 -6.44
C GLU A 193 -12.20 -19.95 -7.40
N LEU A 194 -12.70 -18.76 -7.06
CA LEU A 194 -13.51 -17.95 -7.96
C LEU A 194 -12.70 -17.44 -9.16
N HIS A 195 -11.51 -16.90 -8.90
CA HIS A 195 -10.61 -16.42 -9.95
C HIS A 195 -10.18 -17.57 -10.88
N LYS A 196 -9.92 -18.76 -10.35
CA LYS A 196 -9.65 -19.96 -11.17
C LYS A 196 -10.80 -20.27 -12.13
N ARG A 197 -12.05 -20.31 -11.63
CA ARG A 197 -13.23 -20.59 -12.46
C ARG A 197 -13.55 -19.48 -13.47
N LEU A 198 -13.23 -18.24 -13.14
CA LEU A 198 -13.25 -17.14 -14.09
C LEU A 198 -12.30 -17.44 -15.26
N LYS A 199 -11.04 -17.83 -14.97
CA LYS A 199 -10.07 -18.20 -16.01
C LYS A 199 -10.49 -19.43 -16.81
N ASP A 200 -11.22 -20.36 -16.19
CA ASP A 200 -11.82 -21.51 -16.89
C ASP A 200 -13.05 -21.12 -17.76
N GLY A 201 -13.41 -19.84 -17.82
CA GLY A 201 -14.45 -19.31 -18.71
C GLY A 201 -15.88 -19.49 -18.20
N MET A 202 -16.08 -19.78 -16.90
CA MET A 202 -17.39 -20.10 -16.32
C MET A 202 -18.43 -18.97 -16.47
N ILE A 203 -17.99 -17.71 -16.52
CA ILE A 203 -18.85 -16.55 -16.81
C ILE A 203 -18.65 -15.95 -18.20
N GLY A 204 -17.80 -16.53 -19.06
CA GLY A 204 -17.40 -15.93 -20.34
C GLY A 204 -16.59 -14.64 -20.16
N ASP A 205 -16.58 -13.78 -21.19
CA ASP A 205 -15.88 -12.49 -21.14
C ASP A 205 -16.52 -11.53 -20.14
N ILE A 206 -15.71 -10.81 -19.36
CA ILE A 206 -16.18 -9.79 -18.43
C ILE A 206 -16.72 -8.60 -19.22
N VAL A 207 -17.93 -8.15 -18.89
CA VAL A 207 -18.59 -6.99 -19.52
C VAL A 207 -18.77 -5.81 -18.57
N SER A 208 -18.83 -6.06 -17.24
CA SER A 208 -18.83 -5.02 -16.23
C SER A 208 -18.41 -5.55 -14.87
N MET A 209 -17.95 -4.66 -14.00
CA MET A 209 -17.58 -4.98 -12.61
C MET A 209 -18.17 -3.95 -11.65
N GLN A 210 -18.41 -4.38 -10.42
CA GLN A 210 -18.84 -3.53 -9.33
C GLN A 210 -18.01 -3.86 -8.09
N VAL A 211 -17.51 -2.83 -7.40
CA VAL A 211 -16.69 -2.99 -6.20
C VAL A 211 -17.15 -2.04 -5.10
N TRP A 212 -17.21 -2.53 -3.87
CA TRP A 212 -17.85 -1.85 -2.75
C TRP A 212 -17.01 -1.86 -1.48
N TRP A 213 -16.80 -0.69 -0.87
CA TRP A 213 -16.37 -0.56 0.53
C TRP A 213 -17.23 0.47 1.26
N ASN A 214 -18.44 0.07 1.59
CA ASN A 214 -19.38 0.87 2.34
C ASN A 214 -19.45 0.38 3.77
N GLN A 215 -19.11 1.22 4.74
CA GLN A 215 -19.13 0.83 6.15
C GLN A 215 -19.52 2.01 7.06
N GLY A 216 -19.54 1.75 8.36
CA GLY A 216 -19.78 2.74 9.41
C GLY A 216 -18.71 3.83 9.50
N ALA A 217 -18.95 4.80 10.41
CA ALA A 217 -17.96 5.81 10.74
C ALA A 217 -16.75 5.19 11.46
N LEU A 218 -15.59 5.81 11.28
CA LEU A 218 -14.35 5.42 11.93
C LEU A 218 -14.09 6.24 13.19
N TRP A 219 -13.10 5.78 13.96
CA TRP A 219 -12.62 6.45 15.16
C TRP A 219 -12.09 7.85 14.83
N VAL A 220 -12.19 8.74 15.82
CA VAL A 220 -11.54 10.05 15.83
C VAL A 220 -10.60 10.10 17.03
N LYS A 221 -9.38 10.61 16.83
CA LYS A 221 -8.50 10.95 17.96
C LYS A 221 -8.63 12.45 18.27
N PRO A 222 -9.14 12.81 19.45
CA PRO A 222 -9.31 14.22 19.79
C PRO A 222 -7.95 14.93 19.86
N ARG A 223 -7.92 16.18 19.40
CA ARG A 223 -6.74 17.05 19.58
C ARG A 223 -6.53 17.30 21.06
N LYS A 224 -5.26 17.29 21.48
CA LYS A 224 -4.85 17.74 22.82
C LYS A 224 -4.02 19.02 22.72
N PRO A 225 -4.07 19.92 23.73
CA PRO A 225 -3.34 21.18 23.70
C PRO A 225 -1.82 21.04 23.53
N GLU A 226 -1.25 19.96 24.07
CA GLU A 226 0.19 19.69 24.03
C GLU A 226 0.70 19.15 22.69
N TYR A 227 -0.20 18.71 21.79
CA TYR A 227 0.21 18.16 20.50
C TYR A 227 0.62 19.27 19.54
N THR A 228 1.81 19.11 18.95
CA THR A 228 2.15 19.85 17.74
C THR A 228 1.20 19.47 16.60
N GLU A 229 1.21 20.27 15.54
CA GLU A 229 0.36 19.98 14.38
C GLU A 229 0.75 18.65 13.72
N MET A 230 2.05 18.37 13.58
CA MET A 230 2.54 17.08 13.09
C MET A 230 2.07 15.91 13.98
N GLU A 231 2.21 16.03 15.30
CA GLU A 231 1.79 14.99 16.23
C GLU A 231 0.27 14.74 16.17
N TYR A 232 -0.55 15.80 16.13
CA TYR A 232 -1.99 15.66 16.01
C TYR A 232 -2.37 14.92 14.73
N GLN A 233 -1.79 15.31 13.58
CA GLN A 233 -2.06 14.65 12.32
C GLN A 233 -1.64 13.19 12.35
N MET A 234 -0.46 12.86 12.86
CA MET A 234 -0.01 11.46 12.98
C MET A 234 -0.85 10.62 13.94
N ARG A 235 -1.33 11.20 15.05
CA ARG A 235 -2.23 10.49 15.96
C ARG A 235 -3.63 10.32 15.38
N ASN A 236 -4.09 11.26 14.56
CA ASN A 236 -5.38 11.24 13.87
C ASN A 236 -5.22 10.95 12.36
N TRP A 237 -4.23 10.13 12.00
CA TRP A 237 -3.67 9.99 10.64
C TRP A 237 -4.67 9.68 9.54
N TYR A 238 -5.78 9.04 9.90
CA TYR A 238 -6.80 8.62 8.95
C TYR A 238 -7.34 9.79 8.11
N TYR A 239 -7.37 10.98 8.68
CA TYR A 239 -8.05 12.15 8.14
C TYR A 239 -7.17 13.09 7.32
N PHE A 240 -5.93 12.70 7.03
CA PHE A 240 -4.95 13.51 6.30
C PHE A 240 -4.45 12.74 5.08
N ASN A 241 -4.52 13.36 3.90
CA ASN A 241 -4.24 12.69 2.62
C ASN A 241 -2.78 12.21 2.55
N TRP A 242 -1.83 13.00 3.07
CA TRP A 242 -0.42 12.61 3.05
C TRP A 242 -0.13 11.36 3.87
N LEU A 243 -0.91 11.10 4.93
CA LEU A 243 -0.77 9.94 5.81
C LEU A 243 -1.60 8.74 5.37
N CYS A 244 -2.86 8.96 5.01
CA CYS A 244 -3.88 7.92 4.77
C CYS A 244 -4.19 7.74 3.28
N GLY A 245 -4.22 8.85 2.55
CA GLY A 245 -4.65 8.89 1.17
C GLY A 245 -6.18 8.91 0.97
N ASP A 246 -6.97 9.14 2.02
CA ASP A 246 -8.43 8.94 2.07
C ASP A 246 -8.83 7.45 2.08
N HIS A 247 -10.04 7.14 2.54
CA HIS A 247 -10.56 5.78 2.69
C HIS A 247 -10.66 5.02 1.38
N ILE A 248 -10.80 5.71 0.24
CA ILE A 248 -10.71 5.07 -1.08
C ILE A 248 -9.34 4.43 -1.30
N VAL A 249 -8.26 5.07 -0.83
CA VAL A 249 -6.89 4.55 -0.94
C VAL A 249 -6.58 3.61 0.22
N GLU A 250 -7.00 3.92 1.44
CA GLU A 250 -6.65 3.12 2.63
C GLU A 250 -7.42 1.80 2.70
N GLN A 251 -8.74 1.82 2.53
CA GLN A 251 -9.57 0.62 2.74
C GLN A 251 -10.09 0.03 1.43
N HIS A 252 -10.70 0.86 0.59
CA HIS A 252 -11.36 0.41 -0.64
C HIS A 252 -10.39 -0.15 -1.69
N ILE A 253 -9.09 0.11 -1.54
CA ILE A 253 -8.03 -0.53 -2.33
C ILE A 253 -8.20 -2.05 -2.41
N HIS A 254 -8.69 -2.72 -1.35
CA HIS A 254 -8.92 -4.16 -1.39
C HIS A 254 -9.88 -4.58 -2.50
N ASN A 255 -11.01 -3.90 -2.66
CA ASN A 255 -12.00 -4.28 -3.67
C ASN A 255 -11.57 -3.78 -5.06
N ILE A 256 -10.92 -2.61 -5.14
CA ILE A 256 -10.33 -2.10 -6.39
C ILE A 256 -9.27 -3.09 -6.92
N ASP A 257 -8.42 -3.61 -6.04
CA ASP A 257 -7.43 -4.65 -6.34
C ASP A 257 -8.09 -5.93 -6.85
N VAL A 258 -9.14 -6.43 -6.19
CA VAL A 258 -9.90 -7.60 -6.68
C VAL A 258 -10.45 -7.36 -8.08
N GLY A 259 -11.00 -6.18 -8.36
CA GLY A 259 -11.46 -5.80 -9.70
C GLY A 259 -10.34 -5.84 -10.75
N ASN A 260 -9.19 -5.24 -10.44
CA ASN A 260 -8.00 -5.29 -11.31
C ASN A 260 -7.51 -6.72 -11.52
N TRP A 261 -7.48 -7.51 -10.44
CA TRP A 261 -7.02 -8.90 -10.46
C TRP A 261 -7.91 -9.78 -11.34
N PHE A 262 -9.23 -9.69 -11.18
CA PHE A 262 -10.17 -10.48 -11.97
C PHE A 262 -10.17 -10.03 -13.45
N MET A 263 -10.03 -8.73 -13.72
CA MET A 263 -9.81 -8.23 -15.08
C MET A 263 -8.47 -8.69 -15.67
N GLY A 264 -7.44 -8.85 -14.83
CA GLY A 264 -6.07 -9.11 -15.25
C GLY A 264 -5.37 -7.88 -15.84
N ALA A 265 -5.84 -6.68 -15.50
CA ALA A 265 -5.31 -5.41 -15.99
C ALA A 265 -5.58 -4.28 -14.97
N THR A 266 -4.97 -3.12 -15.19
CA THR A 266 -5.30 -1.87 -14.48
C THR A 266 -6.22 -0.99 -15.34
N PRO A 267 -6.96 -0.05 -14.74
CA PRO A 267 -7.72 0.93 -15.50
C PRO A 267 -6.78 1.90 -16.25
N VAL A 268 -7.28 2.46 -17.35
CA VAL A 268 -6.61 3.52 -18.12
C VAL A 268 -7.10 4.91 -17.71
N THR A 269 -8.36 5.03 -17.25
CA THR A 269 -8.92 6.29 -16.76
C THR A 269 -9.84 6.10 -15.57
N ALA A 270 -9.95 7.11 -14.72
CA ALA A 270 -10.95 7.23 -13.67
C ALA A 270 -11.75 8.53 -13.80
N LEU A 271 -13.07 8.46 -13.60
CA LEU A 271 -13.96 9.62 -13.46
C LEU A 271 -14.87 9.37 -12.27
N GLY A 272 -15.11 10.36 -11.43
CA GLY A 272 -15.94 10.12 -10.25
C GLY A 272 -16.49 11.37 -9.60
N MET A 273 -17.33 11.10 -8.59
CA MET A 273 -17.98 12.09 -7.74
C MET A 273 -17.80 11.68 -6.27
N GLY A 274 -17.72 12.67 -5.39
CA GLY A 274 -17.60 12.43 -3.95
C GLY A 274 -17.70 13.73 -3.18
N GLY A 275 -17.65 13.64 -1.86
CA GLY A 275 -17.67 14.82 -1.01
C GLY A 275 -17.73 14.51 0.48
N ARG A 276 -18.17 15.52 1.24
CA ARG A 276 -18.40 15.44 2.68
C ARG A 276 -19.87 15.74 2.94
N ALA A 277 -20.62 14.71 3.32
CA ALA A 277 -22.01 14.85 3.77
C ALA A 277 -22.10 14.95 5.31
N VAL A 278 -21.24 14.22 6.03
CA VAL A 278 -21.25 14.10 7.49
C VAL A 278 -19.90 14.41 8.15
N ARG A 279 -18.79 14.36 7.40
CA ARG A 279 -17.46 14.77 7.89
C ARG A 279 -17.25 16.28 7.78
N THR A 280 -18.04 17.06 8.52
CA THR A 280 -18.02 18.54 8.42
C THR A 280 -17.28 19.24 9.56
N GLY A 281 -16.97 18.53 10.64
CA GLY A 281 -16.23 19.04 11.80
C GLY A 281 -14.71 19.10 11.61
N LYS A 282 -14.06 19.89 12.47
CA LYS A 282 -12.59 20.12 12.49
C LYS A 282 -11.77 18.87 12.77
N GLU A 283 -12.39 17.83 13.34
CA GLU A 283 -11.77 16.57 13.67
C GLU A 283 -11.49 15.66 12.46
N TYR A 284 -12.09 15.97 11.30
CA TYR A 284 -12.06 15.11 10.11
C TYR A 284 -11.03 15.50 9.05
N GLY A 285 -10.12 16.43 9.36
CA GLY A 285 -9.05 16.82 8.45
C GLY A 285 -9.59 17.24 7.08
N GLU A 286 -9.02 16.69 6.01
CA GLU A 286 -9.24 17.11 4.62
C GLU A 286 -9.95 16.05 3.74
N ILE A 287 -10.25 14.87 4.27
CA ILE A 287 -10.77 13.74 3.48
C ILE A 287 -12.29 13.77 3.24
N PHE A 288 -12.73 13.13 2.16
CA PHE A 288 -14.16 12.92 1.87
C PHE A 288 -14.76 11.80 2.74
N ASP A 289 -16.09 11.71 2.81
CA ASP A 289 -16.79 10.59 3.48
C ASP A 289 -17.49 9.63 2.52
N HIS A 290 -17.49 9.93 1.23
CA HIS A 290 -17.97 9.03 0.18
C HIS A 290 -17.30 9.32 -1.17
N HIS A 291 -17.12 8.26 -1.96
CA HIS A 291 -16.68 8.32 -3.36
C HIS A 291 -17.51 7.36 -4.20
N SER A 292 -17.77 7.75 -5.44
CA SER A 292 -18.26 6.91 -6.53
C SER A 292 -17.40 7.15 -7.76
N VAL A 293 -16.79 6.11 -8.30
CA VAL A 293 -15.80 6.19 -9.38
C VAL A 293 -16.13 5.18 -10.47
N GLU A 294 -16.13 5.65 -11.72
CA GLU A 294 -16.07 4.85 -12.92
C GLU A 294 -14.61 4.66 -13.33
N TYR A 295 -14.14 3.42 -13.33
CA TYR A 295 -12.84 3.04 -13.88
C TYR A 295 -13.03 2.38 -15.24
N ARG A 296 -12.35 2.89 -16.27
CA ARG A 296 -12.38 2.34 -17.62
C ARG A 296 -11.10 1.58 -17.90
N TYR A 297 -11.21 0.38 -18.45
CA TYR A 297 -10.09 -0.45 -18.89
C TYR A 297 -9.86 -0.31 -20.40
N ALA A 298 -8.67 -0.69 -20.86
CA ALA A 298 -8.28 -0.55 -22.27
C ALA A 298 -9.21 -1.28 -23.25
N ASN A 299 -9.83 -2.39 -22.82
CA ASN A 299 -10.80 -3.15 -23.61
C ASN A 299 -12.23 -2.57 -23.57
N GLY A 300 -12.43 -1.41 -22.95
CA GLY A 300 -13.72 -0.73 -22.84
C GLY A 300 -14.59 -1.19 -21.67
N VAL A 301 -14.21 -2.23 -20.93
CA VAL A 301 -14.94 -2.65 -19.73
C VAL A 301 -14.90 -1.53 -18.68
N VAL A 302 -16.00 -1.40 -17.95
CA VAL A 302 -16.15 -0.44 -16.87
C VAL A 302 -16.31 -1.16 -15.54
N MET A 303 -15.53 -0.72 -14.55
CA MET A 303 -15.72 -1.04 -13.14
C MET A 303 -16.29 0.16 -12.41
N ASN A 304 -17.48 0.00 -11.84
CA ASN A 304 -18.03 1.01 -10.95
C ASN A 304 -17.61 0.70 -9.51
N SER A 305 -17.16 1.72 -8.82
CA SER A 305 -16.59 1.63 -7.49
C SER A 305 -17.34 2.59 -6.59
N GLN A 306 -17.78 2.14 -5.42
CA GLN A 306 -18.29 3.04 -4.39
C GLN A 306 -17.75 2.69 -3.00
N CYS A 307 -17.43 3.72 -2.24
CA CYS A 307 -17.07 3.59 -0.84
C CYS A 307 -17.64 4.76 -0.02
N ARG A 308 -17.95 4.51 1.26
CA ARG A 308 -18.46 5.52 2.20
C ARG A 308 -18.25 5.15 3.65
N HIS A 309 -18.31 6.16 4.52
CA HIS A 309 -18.28 6.05 5.99
C HIS A 309 -19.42 6.75 6.71
N TRP A 310 -20.56 6.08 6.84
CA TRP A 310 -21.74 6.62 7.53
C TRP A 310 -22.20 5.63 8.61
N LYS A 311 -22.16 6.06 9.88
CA LYS A 311 -22.31 5.22 11.09
C LYS A 311 -23.48 4.23 11.04
N ASP A 312 -24.65 4.69 10.62
CA ASP A 312 -25.90 3.92 10.69
C ASP A 312 -26.46 3.55 9.30
N ALA A 313 -25.63 3.65 8.25
CA ALA A 313 -26.00 3.21 6.91
C ALA A 313 -25.68 1.72 6.70
N PRO A 314 -26.43 1.01 5.82
CA PRO A 314 -26.13 -0.39 5.50
C PRO A 314 -24.67 -0.57 5.05
N SER A 315 -23.98 -1.58 5.57
CA SER A 315 -22.61 -1.90 5.12
C SER A 315 -22.64 -2.82 3.91
N LYS A 316 -21.67 -2.66 3.01
CA LYS A 316 -21.40 -3.57 1.89
C LYS A 316 -19.92 -3.51 1.53
N VAL A 317 -19.21 -4.61 1.78
CA VAL A 317 -17.82 -4.82 1.36
C VAL A 317 -17.78 -6.07 0.49
N ASP A 318 -17.79 -5.89 -0.84
CA ASP A 318 -18.04 -6.97 -1.79
C ASP A 318 -17.59 -6.58 -3.21
N GLU A 319 -17.55 -7.56 -4.11
CA GLU A 319 -17.34 -7.40 -5.54
C GLU A 319 -18.30 -8.26 -6.34
N GLU A 320 -18.80 -7.71 -7.44
CA GLU A 320 -19.60 -8.43 -8.43
C GLU A 320 -18.94 -8.31 -9.80
N ILE A 321 -18.66 -9.46 -10.42
CA ILE A 321 -18.04 -9.54 -11.73
C ILE A 321 -19.08 -10.11 -12.70
N VAL A 322 -19.46 -9.33 -13.70
CA VAL A 322 -20.50 -9.70 -14.66
C VAL A 322 -19.83 -10.08 -15.97
N GLY A 323 -20.10 -11.31 -16.43
CA GLY A 323 -19.63 -11.80 -17.71
C GLY A 323 -20.78 -12.14 -18.66
N THR A 324 -20.43 -12.47 -19.91
CA THR A 324 -21.41 -12.81 -20.96
C THR A 324 -22.27 -14.05 -20.64
N LYS A 325 -21.82 -14.96 -19.77
CA LYS A 325 -22.52 -16.20 -19.41
C LYS A 325 -23.02 -16.26 -17.96
N GLY A 326 -22.59 -15.34 -17.10
CA GLY A 326 -22.96 -15.38 -15.69
C GLY A 326 -22.34 -14.27 -14.85
N ARG A 327 -22.37 -14.45 -13.53
CA ARG A 327 -21.90 -13.49 -12.54
C ARG A 327 -21.16 -14.18 -11.42
N ILE A 328 -20.13 -13.53 -10.89
CA ILE A 328 -19.45 -13.91 -9.66
C ILE A 328 -19.86 -12.94 -8.56
N PHE A 329 -20.29 -13.46 -7.42
CA PHE A 329 -20.47 -12.73 -6.18
C PHE A 329 -19.37 -13.14 -5.20
N CYS A 330 -18.39 -12.26 -4.99
CA CYS A 330 -17.16 -12.60 -4.28
C CYS A 330 -17.40 -12.89 -2.80
N ASP A 331 -18.15 -12.05 -2.07
CA ASP A 331 -18.46 -12.29 -0.66
C ASP A 331 -19.30 -13.55 -0.44
N LYS A 332 -20.25 -13.84 -1.35
CA LYS A 332 -21.03 -15.08 -1.33
C LYS A 332 -20.21 -16.31 -1.74
N ALA A 333 -19.02 -16.11 -2.30
CA ALA A 333 -18.19 -17.15 -2.90
C ALA A 333 -18.97 -18.01 -3.90
N GLN A 334 -19.76 -17.36 -4.76
CA GLN A 334 -20.79 -17.99 -5.61
C GLN A 334 -20.70 -17.52 -7.06
N ILE A 335 -20.98 -18.44 -7.99
CA ILE A 335 -21.14 -18.15 -9.42
C ILE A 335 -22.53 -18.58 -9.87
N VAL A 336 -23.23 -17.69 -10.58
CA VAL A 336 -24.57 -17.96 -11.14
C VAL A 336 -24.59 -17.66 -12.63
N ASN A 337 -25.49 -18.30 -13.37
CA ASN A 337 -25.83 -17.83 -14.72
C ASN A 337 -26.83 -16.67 -14.67
N HIS A 338 -27.12 -16.06 -15.82
CA HIS A 338 -28.07 -14.93 -15.92
C HIS A 338 -29.53 -15.28 -15.56
N LYS A 339 -29.87 -16.58 -15.46
CA LYS A 339 -31.18 -17.05 -14.99
C LYS A 339 -31.21 -17.31 -13.48
N GLY A 340 -30.13 -17.00 -12.75
CA GLY A 340 -30.01 -17.22 -11.31
C GLY A 340 -29.69 -18.67 -10.90
N LYS A 341 -29.44 -19.58 -11.85
CA LYS A 341 -28.99 -20.93 -11.51
C LYS A 341 -27.56 -20.87 -10.98
N VAL A 342 -27.33 -21.41 -9.79
CA VAL A 342 -25.99 -21.58 -9.22
C VAL A 342 -25.20 -22.56 -10.08
N LEU A 343 -24.07 -22.07 -10.61
CA LEU A 343 -23.09 -22.86 -11.36
C LEU A 343 -21.98 -23.38 -10.45
N TYR A 344 -21.65 -22.59 -9.41
CA TYR A 344 -20.66 -22.95 -8.41
C TYR A 344 -20.94 -22.27 -7.07
N GLN A 345 -20.66 -22.99 -6.00
CA GLN A 345 -20.67 -22.48 -4.63
C GLN A 345 -19.43 -23.01 -3.92
N TYR A 346 -18.60 -22.11 -3.41
CA TYR A 346 -17.49 -22.51 -2.53
C TYR A 346 -18.04 -22.99 -1.19
N ASP A 347 -17.47 -24.08 -0.67
CA ASP A 347 -17.73 -24.58 0.67
C ASP A 347 -16.98 -23.72 1.70
N LYS A 348 -17.70 -22.76 2.30
CA LYS A 348 -17.12 -21.81 3.27
C LYS A 348 -16.56 -22.49 4.53
N THR A 349 -16.87 -23.76 4.81
CA THR A 349 -16.21 -24.48 5.92
C THR A 349 -14.72 -24.73 5.66
N LYS A 350 -14.27 -24.62 4.41
CA LYS A 350 -12.87 -24.73 3.98
C LYS A 350 -12.16 -23.38 3.89
N GLU A 351 -12.79 -22.30 4.33
CA GLU A 351 -12.19 -20.97 4.27
C GLU A 351 -11.00 -20.88 5.24
N ASN A 352 -9.95 -20.21 4.79
CA ASN A 352 -8.77 -19.93 5.61
C ASN A 352 -8.86 -18.54 6.25
N ASN A 353 -7.96 -18.25 7.20
CA ASN A 353 -7.69 -16.88 7.60
C ASN A 353 -6.65 -16.28 6.63
N PRO A 354 -7.05 -15.42 5.68
CA PRO A 354 -6.13 -14.91 4.66
C PRO A 354 -5.00 -14.05 5.23
N TYR A 355 -5.26 -13.33 6.33
CA TYR A 355 -4.23 -12.58 7.05
C TYR A 355 -3.16 -13.48 7.67
N GLN A 356 -3.50 -14.72 8.06
CA GLN A 356 -2.49 -15.66 8.53
C GLN A 356 -1.76 -16.31 7.36
N THR A 357 -2.50 -16.65 6.29
CA THR A 357 -1.95 -17.36 5.12
C THR A 357 -0.90 -16.55 4.36
N GLU A 358 -1.05 -15.23 4.26
CA GLU A 358 -0.02 -14.37 3.64
C GLU A 358 1.33 -14.44 4.40
N HIS A 359 1.28 -14.54 5.73
CA HIS A 359 2.46 -14.75 6.58
C HIS A 359 2.97 -16.18 6.48
N ASP A 360 2.10 -17.19 6.61
CA ASP A 360 2.52 -18.61 6.52
C ASP A 360 3.26 -18.89 5.22
N GLU A 361 2.74 -18.38 4.09
CA GLU A 361 3.35 -18.57 2.79
C GLU A 361 4.68 -17.80 2.63
N LEU A 362 4.77 -16.56 3.13
CA LEU A 362 6.00 -15.76 3.11
C LEU A 362 7.12 -16.43 3.91
N PHE A 363 6.85 -16.76 5.18
CA PHE A 363 7.86 -17.32 6.08
C PHE A 363 8.27 -18.73 5.65
N ALA A 364 7.36 -19.54 5.10
CA ALA A 364 7.73 -20.83 4.53
C ALA A 364 8.68 -20.72 3.33
N ALA A 365 8.52 -19.71 2.47
CA ALA A 365 9.45 -19.48 1.37
C ALA A 365 10.83 -19.03 1.89
N ILE A 366 10.85 -18.12 2.86
CA ILE A 366 12.10 -17.62 3.48
C ILE A 366 12.84 -18.75 4.19
N ALA A 367 12.16 -19.56 4.98
CA ALA A 367 12.74 -20.71 5.69
C ALA A 367 13.41 -21.71 4.72
N LYS A 368 12.89 -21.82 3.49
CA LYS A 368 13.47 -22.68 2.43
C LYS A 368 14.53 -21.98 1.57
N GLY A 369 14.78 -20.68 1.77
CA GLY A 369 15.64 -19.88 0.89
C GLY A 369 15.06 -19.68 -0.52
N GLU A 370 13.74 -19.80 -0.68
CA GLU A 370 13.05 -19.65 -1.96
C GLU A 370 12.71 -18.18 -2.23
N PHE A 371 13.04 -17.68 -3.42
CA PHE A 371 12.53 -16.40 -3.92
C PHE A 371 11.23 -16.63 -4.69
N LYS A 372 10.10 -16.26 -4.09
CA LYS A 372 8.74 -16.54 -4.58
C LYS A 372 7.88 -15.29 -4.74
N PHE A 373 8.03 -14.29 -3.86
CA PHE A 373 7.08 -13.16 -3.78
C PHE A 373 7.66 -11.86 -4.32
N THR A 374 6.94 -11.24 -5.25
CA THR A 374 7.26 -9.93 -5.85
C THR A 374 6.02 -9.04 -5.90
N ASP A 375 5.27 -8.99 -4.80
CA ASP A 375 3.95 -8.37 -4.76
C ASP A 375 3.99 -6.84 -4.85
N ALA A 376 5.15 -6.20 -4.67
CA ALA A 376 5.29 -4.75 -4.63
C ALA A 376 4.75 -4.04 -5.89
N GLU A 377 5.00 -4.60 -7.09
CA GLU A 377 4.49 -4.04 -8.35
C GLU A 377 2.96 -4.07 -8.39
N ARG A 378 2.37 -5.21 -8.04
CA ARG A 378 0.90 -5.36 -7.94
C ARG A 378 0.31 -4.41 -6.89
N GLY A 379 0.94 -4.33 -5.71
CA GLY A 379 0.53 -3.41 -4.64
C GLY A 379 0.58 -1.95 -5.08
N ALA A 380 1.61 -1.55 -5.83
CA ALA A 380 1.73 -0.21 -6.40
C ALA A 380 0.63 0.07 -7.44
N GLN A 381 0.34 -0.88 -8.32
CA GLN A 381 -0.74 -0.76 -9.31
C GLN A 381 -2.13 -0.66 -8.65
N ALA A 382 -2.43 -1.52 -7.67
CA ALA A 382 -3.66 -1.43 -6.89
C ALA A 382 -3.79 -0.08 -6.17
N THR A 383 -2.71 0.39 -5.55
CA THR A 383 -2.70 1.67 -4.85
C THR A 383 -2.86 2.85 -5.81
N LEU A 384 -2.21 2.83 -6.97
CA LEU A 384 -2.38 3.87 -7.99
C LEU A 384 -3.82 3.90 -8.53
N SER A 385 -4.45 2.74 -8.71
CA SER A 385 -5.87 2.67 -9.10
C SER A 385 -6.76 3.42 -8.12
N ALA A 386 -6.54 3.22 -6.81
CA ALA A 386 -7.28 3.96 -5.78
C ALA A 386 -6.92 5.45 -5.74
N ILE A 387 -5.64 5.80 -5.94
CA ILE A 387 -5.18 7.20 -6.00
C ILE A 387 -5.86 7.94 -7.15
N ILE A 388 -5.89 7.40 -8.37
CA ILE A 388 -6.56 8.07 -9.49
C ILE A 388 -8.07 8.21 -9.25
N GLY A 389 -8.69 7.28 -8.52
CA GLY A 389 -10.07 7.40 -8.07
C GLY A 389 -10.28 8.57 -7.11
N ARG A 390 -9.41 8.73 -6.10
CA ARG A 390 -9.42 9.92 -5.23
C ARG A 390 -9.28 11.19 -6.05
N LEU A 391 -8.25 11.29 -6.88
CA LEU A 391 -7.97 12.47 -7.69
C LEU A 391 -9.16 12.82 -8.59
N ALA A 392 -9.82 11.82 -9.19
CA ALA A 392 -11.02 12.00 -9.99
C ALA A 392 -12.17 12.60 -9.17
N THR A 393 -12.48 12.03 -8.01
CA THR A 393 -13.57 12.56 -7.16
C THR A 393 -13.27 13.93 -6.58
N TYR A 394 -12.02 14.21 -6.21
CA TYR A 394 -11.60 15.48 -5.63
C TYR A 394 -11.66 16.63 -6.64
N SER A 395 -11.28 16.36 -7.89
CA SER A 395 -11.19 17.37 -8.94
C SER A 395 -12.42 17.47 -9.83
N GLY A 396 -13.19 16.38 -9.96
CA GLY A 396 -14.20 16.22 -11.01
C GLY A 396 -13.60 16.07 -12.42
N GLN A 397 -12.29 15.87 -12.55
CA GLN A 397 -11.62 15.64 -13.83
C GLN A 397 -11.61 14.14 -14.19
N VAL A 398 -11.55 13.84 -15.49
CA VAL A 398 -11.13 12.51 -15.96
C VAL A 398 -9.63 12.40 -15.71
N ILE A 399 -9.21 11.41 -14.92
CA ILE A 399 -7.82 11.16 -14.59
C ILE A 399 -7.30 10.03 -15.44
N ASP A 400 -6.32 10.32 -16.31
CA ASP A 400 -5.56 9.32 -17.05
C ASP A 400 -4.48 8.67 -16.17
N TRP A 401 -4.34 7.36 -16.29
CA TRP A 401 -3.41 6.54 -15.51
C TRP A 401 -1.95 7.00 -15.65
N ASN A 402 -1.49 7.16 -16.89
CA ASN A 402 -0.10 7.49 -17.18
C ASN A 402 0.22 8.92 -16.78
N THR A 403 -0.71 9.83 -16.99
CA THR A 403 -0.62 11.24 -16.57
C THR A 403 -0.48 11.33 -15.06
N ALA A 404 -1.33 10.61 -14.30
CA ALA A 404 -1.24 10.58 -12.85
C ALA A 404 0.11 10.01 -12.39
N LEU A 405 0.53 8.84 -12.88
CA LEU A 405 1.79 8.20 -12.51
C LEU A 405 3.01 9.11 -12.77
N ASN A 406 3.00 9.87 -13.86
CA ASN A 406 4.11 10.73 -14.27
C ASN A 406 3.99 12.18 -13.79
N SER A 407 2.95 12.51 -13.01
CA SER A 407 2.67 13.89 -12.60
C SER A 407 3.68 14.50 -11.63
N GLY A 408 4.41 13.67 -10.88
CA GLY A 408 5.27 14.13 -9.78
C GLY A 408 4.50 14.71 -8.59
N LEU A 409 3.17 14.51 -8.52
CA LEU A 409 2.37 14.94 -7.38
C LEU A 409 2.85 14.22 -6.10
N ASP A 410 3.27 15.03 -5.14
CA ASP A 410 3.84 14.62 -3.85
C ASP A 410 3.06 15.33 -2.74
N LEU A 411 2.47 14.55 -1.82
CA LEU A 411 1.71 15.03 -0.68
C LEU A 411 2.55 15.06 0.60
N HIS A 412 3.79 14.58 0.57
CA HIS A 412 4.60 14.40 1.76
C HIS A 412 5.18 15.71 2.32
N PRO A 413 5.46 15.78 3.63
CA PRO A 413 6.19 16.90 4.19
C PRO A 413 7.63 16.90 3.70
N LYS A 414 8.22 18.11 3.60
CA LYS A 414 9.64 18.27 3.27
C LYS A 414 10.56 17.75 4.37
N THR A 415 10.11 17.82 5.62
CA THR A 415 10.86 17.43 6.81
C THR A 415 9.98 16.59 7.73
N TYR A 416 10.53 15.47 8.19
CA TYR A 416 9.90 14.56 9.15
C TYR A 416 10.39 14.85 10.57
N ALA A 417 9.76 15.82 11.23
CA ALA A 417 10.04 16.18 12.62
C ALA A 417 8.77 16.67 13.31
N PHE A 418 8.68 16.49 14.63
CA PHE A 418 7.47 16.84 15.38
C PHE A 418 7.21 18.35 15.42
N ASP A 419 8.25 19.17 15.34
CA ASP A 419 8.19 20.63 15.30
C ASP A 419 8.11 21.20 13.87
N ALA A 420 8.22 20.36 12.84
CA ALA A 420 8.06 20.78 11.45
C ALA A 420 6.58 20.94 11.08
N PRO A 421 6.24 21.94 10.24
CA PRO A 421 4.88 22.06 9.74
C PRO A 421 4.54 20.89 8.79
N PRO A 422 3.43 20.17 9.01
CA PRO A 422 2.95 19.19 8.03
C PRO A 422 2.42 19.89 6.77
N PRO A 423 2.13 19.13 5.69
CA PRO A 423 1.76 19.68 4.38
C PRO A 423 0.47 20.50 4.39
N VAL A 424 -0.43 20.22 5.34
CA VAL A 424 -1.71 20.91 5.50
C VAL A 424 -1.81 21.46 6.92
N LEU A 425 -2.32 22.68 7.05
CA LEU A 425 -2.53 23.35 8.33
C LEU A 425 -4.00 23.75 8.46
N PRO A 426 -4.56 23.76 9.69
CA PRO A 426 -5.90 24.28 9.90
C PRO A 426 -5.92 25.82 9.81
N ASP A 427 -7.09 26.38 9.51
CA ASP A 427 -7.36 27.80 9.64
C ASP A 427 -7.47 28.25 11.11
N ALA A 428 -7.69 29.54 11.34
CA ALA A 428 -7.84 30.10 12.69
C ALA A 428 -9.02 29.52 13.49
N SER A 429 -10.00 28.90 12.83
CA SER A 429 -11.14 28.20 13.45
C SER A 429 -10.88 26.71 13.67
N GLY A 430 -9.72 26.20 13.25
CA GLY A 430 -9.33 24.80 13.36
C GLY A 430 -9.75 23.92 12.18
N ASN A 431 -10.33 24.49 11.11
CA ASN A 431 -10.81 23.71 9.96
C ASN A 431 -9.69 23.52 8.93
N TYR A 432 -9.66 22.36 8.27
CA TYR A 432 -8.73 22.12 7.17
C TYR A 432 -9.42 22.36 5.83
N ALA A 433 -8.66 22.93 4.90
CA ALA A 433 -9.06 22.96 3.51
C ALA A 433 -9.22 21.52 2.99
N TYR A 434 -10.24 21.30 2.16
CA TYR A 434 -10.49 20.02 1.51
C TYR A 434 -10.80 20.26 0.04
N ALA A 435 -10.69 19.20 -0.77
CA ALA A 435 -10.92 19.30 -2.21
C ALA A 435 -12.37 19.70 -2.54
N LYS A 436 -12.54 20.51 -3.59
CA LYS A 436 -13.84 20.95 -4.10
C LYS A 436 -13.97 20.49 -5.56
N PRO A 437 -14.85 19.51 -5.86
CA PRO A 437 -15.02 19.04 -7.23
C PRO A 437 -15.38 20.18 -8.18
N GLY A 438 -14.76 20.22 -9.36
CA GLY A 438 -14.88 21.31 -10.33
C GLY A 438 -13.92 22.49 -10.10
N ILE A 439 -13.45 22.71 -8.86
CA ILE A 439 -12.53 23.79 -8.50
C ILE A 439 -11.10 23.27 -8.30
N THR A 440 -10.93 22.18 -7.55
CA THR A 440 -9.62 21.53 -7.36
C THR A 440 -9.14 20.96 -8.69
N LYS A 441 -7.88 21.26 -9.05
CA LYS A 441 -7.23 20.75 -10.26
C LYS A 441 -5.89 20.12 -9.87
N TYR A 442 -5.60 18.95 -10.40
CA TYR A 442 -4.30 18.29 -10.24
C TYR A 442 -3.48 18.32 -11.53
N PHE A 443 -4.17 18.34 -12.66
CA PHE A 443 -3.59 18.37 -13.99
C PHE A 443 -4.20 19.55 -14.76
N THR A 444 -3.35 20.24 -15.52
CA THR A 444 -3.71 21.38 -16.37
C THR A 444 -4.28 20.95 -17.70
#